data_AF-A0A496UZY0-F1
#
_entry.id   AF-A0A496UZY0-F1
#
_cell.length_a   1.000
_cell.length_b   1.000
_cell.length_c   1.000
_cell.angle_alpha   90.00
_cell.angle_beta   90.00
_cell.angle_gamma   90.00
#
_symmetry.space_group_name_H-M   'P 1'
#
loop_
_entity.id
_entity.type
_entity.pdbx_description
1 polymer ?
#
loop_
_entity_poly.entity_id
_entity_poly.type
_entity_poly.pdbx_seq_one_letter_code
_entity_poly.pdbx_strand_id
1 'polypeptide(L)'
;MTNGLYYIGDNPEKSLEFKYQGSALSAILERFLSEELKQIRRFLTSIKSLDLLSPQLMRKRARKSDDDLGFGGEKLSAFLHNLSENESIELINHIQKPFSPTFKSFETRAKFRGWKKLFVNEQFPEGELIRTEAKHVSDGLLRLLAILSQMMTSHTVLLFDEIEDGINSERVETLVDLLVTAPKQVIITTHSPMILNYIEDERAKESVILAYRNKRGATRLKGLGKS
;
A
#
# COMPACT_ATOMS: atom_id res chain seq x y z
N MET A 1 -20.12 -14.52 -15.14
CA MET A 1 -20.80 -14.42 -13.82
C MET A 1 -21.74 -15.59 -13.77
N THR A 2 -21.46 -16.57 -12.93
CA THR A 2 -22.24 -17.81 -12.82
C THR A 2 -22.80 -17.82 -11.41
N ASN A 3 -24.11 -17.62 -11.27
CA ASN A 3 -24.78 -17.65 -9.97
C ASN A 3 -24.89 -19.12 -9.55
N GLY A 4 -24.08 -19.53 -8.57
CA GLY A 4 -24.27 -20.82 -7.88
C GLY A 4 -25.40 -20.71 -6.85
N LEU A 5 -26.10 -21.80 -6.62
CA LEU A 5 -27.15 -21.95 -5.60
C LEU A 5 -26.69 -23.02 -4.60
N TYR A 6 -27.04 -22.86 -3.31
CA TYR A 6 -26.71 -23.86 -2.28
C TYR A 6 -27.83 -24.01 -1.25
N TYR A 7 -27.85 -25.15 -0.56
CA TYR A 7 -28.87 -25.54 0.42
C TYR A 7 -28.30 -25.51 1.85
N ILE A 8 -29.12 -25.07 2.81
CA ILE A 8 -28.88 -25.27 4.25
C ILE A 8 -30.10 -26.02 4.81
N GLY A 9 -29.98 -27.34 5.00
CA GLY A 9 -31.08 -28.20 5.45
C GLY A 9 -32.27 -28.21 4.49
N ASP A 10 -33.49 -28.36 5.03
CA ASP A 10 -34.74 -28.44 4.25
C ASP A 10 -35.35 -27.08 3.86
N ASN A 11 -34.58 -25.98 3.94
CA ASN A 11 -35.06 -24.64 3.62
C ASN A 11 -34.87 -24.27 2.13
N PRO A 12 -35.71 -23.38 1.58
CA PRO A 12 -35.74 -23.08 0.14
C PRO A 12 -34.45 -22.43 -0.37
N GLU A 13 -34.22 -22.64 -1.67
CA GLU A 13 -33.05 -22.25 -2.45
C GLU A 13 -32.70 -20.76 -2.26
N LYS A 14 -31.49 -20.47 -1.74
CA LYS A 14 -31.00 -19.09 -1.58
C LYS A 14 -29.93 -18.75 -2.61
N SER A 15 -30.05 -17.56 -3.19
CA SER A 15 -29.03 -16.95 -4.04
C SER A 15 -27.72 -16.78 -3.27
N LEU A 16 -26.57 -17.10 -3.88
CA LEU A 16 -25.26 -16.86 -3.26
C LEU A 16 -25.14 -15.39 -2.80
N GLU A 17 -25.16 -15.17 -1.48
CA GLU A 17 -25.17 -13.83 -0.88
C GLU A 17 -23.76 -13.20 -0.80
N PHE A 18 -22.74 -13.86 -1.36
CA PHE A 18 -21.34 -13.49 -1.16
C PHE A 18 -20.62 -13.25 -2.49
N LYS A 19 -19.90 -12.12 -2.57
CA LYS A 19 -18.79 -11.97 -3.53
C LYS A 19 -17.52 -12.51 -2.88
N TYR A 20 -16.95 -13.55 -3.50
CA TYR A 20 -15.80 -14.29 -2.99
C TYR A 20 -14.49 -13.52 -3.23
N GLN A 21 -14.31 -12.40 -2.52
CA GLN A 21 -13.01 -11.74 -2.32
C GLN A 21 -13.13 -10.71 -1.21
N GLY A 22 -12.55 -10.99 -0.04
CA GLY A 22 -12.50 -10.08 1.10
C GLY A 22 -12.86 -10.71 2.45
N SER A 23 -12.86 -9.89 3.50
CA SER A 23 -13.36 -10.26 4.83
C SER A 23 -14.87 -10.54 4.79
N ALA A 24 -15.36 -11.52 5.54
CA ALA A 24 -16.81 -11.78 5.68
C ALA A 24 -17.62 -10.53 6.06
N LEU A 25 -16.98 -9.58 6.76
CA LEU A 25 -17.58 -8.32 7.19
C LEU A 25 -17.73 -7.29 6.06
N SER A 26 -16.92 -7.35 5.00
CA SER A 26 -17.07 -6.43 3.86
C SER A 26 -18.34 -6.75 3.05
N ALA A 27 -18.80 -8.00 3.11
CA ALA A 27 -19.96 -8.52 2.39
C ALA A 27 -21.31 -8.23 3.08
N ILE A 28 -21.34 -7.91 4.38
CA ILE A 28 -22.59 -7.63 5.10
C ILE A 28 -23.11 -6.24 4.70
N LEU A 29 -24.39 -6.08 4.34
CA LEU A 29 -24.95 -4.77 3.97
C LEU A 29 -25.17 -3.88 5.21
N GLU A 30 -24.85 -2.58 5.11
CA GLU A 30 -24.89 -1.64 6.26
C GLU A 30 -26.25 -1.56 6.95
N ARG A 31 -27.34 -1.76 6.20
CA ARG A 31 -28.72 -1.74 6.73
C ARG A 31 -29.03 -2.83 7.75
N PHE A 32 -28.19 -3.87 7.85
CA PHE A 32 -28.35 -4.96 8.82
C PHE A 32 -27.42 -4.84 10.04
N LEU A 33 -26.67 -3.74 10.15
CA LEU A 33 -25.71 -3.52 11.24
C LEU A 33 -26.24 -2.47 12.23
N SER A 34 -25.99 -2.68 13.53
CA SER A 34 -26.16 -1.62 14.54
C SER A 34 -25.14 -0.50 14.31
N GLU A 35 -25.31 0.67 14.93
CA GLU A 35 -24.38 1.79 14.76
C GLU A 35 -22.95 1.45 15.21
N GLU A 36 -22.82 0.66 16.29
CA GLU A 36 -21.52 0.18 16.79
C GLU A 36 -20.84 -0.74 15.76
N LEU A 37 -21.61 -1.66 15.17
CA LEU A 37 -21.10 -2.57 14.14
C LEU A 37 -20.79 -1.85 12.82
N LYS A 38 -21.49 -0.75 12.50
CA LYS A 38 -21.14 0.12 11.37
C LYS A 38 -19.78 0.77 11.59
N GLN A 39 -19.48 1.25 12.80
CA GLN A 39 -18.17 1.82 13.12
C GLN A 39 -17.05 0.77 12.99
N ILE A 40 -17.27 -0.43 13.55
CA ILE A 40 -16.32 -1.55 13.43
C ILE A 40 -16.11 -1.93 11.96
N ARG A 41 -17.20 -2.04 11.19
CA ARG A 41 -17.11 -2.32 9.75
C ARG A 41 -16.29 -1.26 9.04
N ARG A 42 -16.59 0.03 9.24
CA ARG A 42 -15.86 1.14 8.60
C ARG A 42 -14.37 1.06 8.90
N PHE A 43 -14.01 0.85 10.15
CA PHE A 43 -12.62 0.64 10.57
C PHE A 43 -11.97 -0.55 9.88
N LEU A 44 -12.63 -1.71 9.82
CA LEU A 44 -12.07 -2.90 9.19
C LEU A 44 -11.95 -2.76 7.67
N THR A 45 -12.88 -2.04 7.04
CA THR A 45 -12.83 -1.77 5.59
C THR A 45 -11.81 -0.70 5.21
N SER A 46 -11.35 0.13 6.14
CA SER A 46 -10.29 1.12 5.92
C SER A 46 -8.88 0.58 6.17
N ILE A 47 -8.76 -0.71 6.53
CA ILE A 47 -7.48 -1.41 6.60
C ILE A 47 -7.03 -1.73 5.19
N LYS A 48 -5.91 -1.15 4.80
CA LYS A 48 -5.26 -1.44 3.53
C LYS A 48 -3.95 -2.17 3.76
N SER A 49 -3.85 -3.37 3.18
CA SER A 49 -2.62 -4.15 3.21
C SER A 49 -1.95 -4.12 1.85
N LEU A 50 -0.64 -3.83 1.88
CA LEU A 50 0.26 -3.82 0.74
C LEU A 50 1.42 -4.76 1.09
N ASP A 51 1.24 -6.00 0.67
CA ASP A 51 2.15 -7.10 0.97
C ASP A 51 3.04 -7.31 -0.24
N LEU A 52 4.34 -7.39 0.01
CA LEU A 52 5.35 -7.63 -1.03
C LEU A 52 5.13 -6.70 -2.24
N LEU A 53 5.26 -5.38 -2.03
CA LEU A 53 5.18 -4.36 -3.10
C LEU A 53 6.09 -4.72 -4.27
N SER A 54 5.54 -5.48 -5.22
CA SER A 54 6.32 -6.22 -6.20
C SER A 54 6.55 -5.30 -7.38
N PRO A 55 7.80 -4.90 -7.66
CA PRO A 55 8.07 -4.01 -8.78
C PRO A 55 7.60 -4.61 -10.10
N GLN A 56 7.62 -5.94 -10.23
CA GLN A 56 7.09 -6.65 -11.39
C GLN A 56 5.58 -6.45 -11.56
N LEU A 57 4.80 -6.42 -10.49
CA LEU A 57 3.36 -6.15 -10.52
C LEU A 57 3.07 -4.66 -10.77
N MET A 58 3.84 -3.76 -10.14
CA MET A 58 3.73 -2.31 -10.31
C MET A 58 4.04 -1.85 -11.74
N ARG A 59 4.98 -2.51 -12.43
CA ARG A 59 5.34 -2.25 -13.84
C ARG A 59 4.21 -2.59 -14.81
N LYS A 60 3.25 -3.44 -14.43
CA LYS A 60 2.18 -3.86 -15.33
C LYS A 60 1.22 -2.70 -15.59
N ARG A 61 0.77 -2.63 -16.83
CA ARG A 61 -0.33 -1.76 -17.24
C ARG A 61 -1.61 -2.25 -16.57
N ALA A 62 -2.59 -1.38 -16.37
CA ALA A 62 -3.90 -1.75 -15.83
C ALA A 62 -5.04 -1.13 -16.65
N ARG A 63 -6.17 -1.87 -16.76
CA ARG A 63 -7.36 -1.49 -17.56
C ARG A 63 -8.39 -0.67 -16.79
N LYS A 64 -8.51 -0.92 -15.49
CA LYS A 64 -9.50 -0.29 -14.60
C LYS A 64 -8.97 -0.39 -13.17
N SER A 65 -8.91 0.73 -12.48
CA SER A 65 -8.88 0.77 -11.03
C SER A 65 -10.34 0.65 -10.55
N ASP A 66 -10.60 -0.30 -9.66
CA ASP A 66 -11.35 0.09 -8.46
C ASP A 66 -10.38 1.04 -7.75
N ASP A 67 -10.81 2.18 -7.21
CA ASP A 67 -10.06 3.41 -6.89
C ASP A 67 -8.78 3.31 -6.03
N ASP A 68 -8.19 2.14 -5.90
CA ASP A 68 -7.13 1.79 -4.99
C ASP A 68 -6.10 0.85 -5.65
N LEU A 69 -4.92 0.78 -5.03
CA LEU A 69 -3.81 -0.08 -5.45
C LEU A 69 -4.12 -1.55 -5.13
N GLY A 70 -3.59 -2.50 -5.91
CA GLY A 70 -3.69 -3.91 -5.57
C GLY A 70 -2.74 -4.32 -4.43
N PHE A 71 -2.92 -5.52 -3.88
CA PHE A 71 -2.21 -6.01 -2.69
C PHE A 71 -0.69 -6.04 -2.89
N GLY A 72 -0.22 -6.45 -4.07
CA GLY A 72 1.21 -6.47 -4.42
C GLY A 72 1.68 -5.23 -5.18
N GLY A 73 0.92 -4.13 -5.14
CA GLY A 73 1.20 -2.92 -5.91
C GLY A 73 0.68 -2.95 -7.35
N GLU A 74 -0.07 -3.98 -7.77
CA GLU A 74 -0.68 -3.98 -9.09
C GLU A 74 -1.64 -2.79 -9.29
N LYS A 75 -1.84 -2.40 -10.56
CA LYS A 75 -2.66 -1.25 -10.95
C LYS A 75 -2.11 0.13 -10.58
N LEU A 76 -0.84 0.25 -10.18
CA LEU A 76 -0.18 1.54 -9.92
C LEU A 76 -0.41 2.58 -11.03
N SER A 77 -0.25 2.17 -12.30
CA SER A 77 -0.47 3.06 -13.44
C SER A 77 -1.91 3.56 -13.61
N ALA A 78 -2.91 2.82 -13.15
CA ALA A 78 -4.31 3.24 -13.15
C ALA A 78 -4.64 4.09 -11.92
N PHE A 79 -4.10 3.72 -10.75
CA PHE A 79 -4.25 4.49 -9.52
C PHE A 79 -3.69 5.91 -9.67
N LEU A 80 -2.44 6.04 -10.12
CA LEU A 80 -1.80 7.34 -10.38
C LEU A 80 -2.50 8.15 -11.48
N HIS A 81 -3.29 7.51 -12.35
CA HIS A 81 -4.06 8.22 -13.38
C HIS A 81 -5.33 8.87 -12.82
N ASN A 82 -5.84 8.37 -11.70
CA ASN A 82 -7.07 8.86 -11.08
C ASN A 82 -6.81 9.96 -10.04
N LEU A 83 -5.55 10.21 -9.68
CA LEU A 83 -5.19 11.33 -8.80
C LEU A 83 -5.58 12.65 -9.47
N SER A 84 -6.13 13.56 -8.67
CA SER A 84 -6.31 14.96 -9.08
C SER A 84 -4.96 15.62 -9.33
N GLU A 85 -4.99 16.79 -9.98
CA GLU A 85 -3.79 17.58 -10.23
C GLU A 85 -3.09 17.97 -8.92
N ASN A 86 -3.85 18.36 -7.90
CA ASN A 86 -3.32 18.72 -6.58
C ASN A 86 -2.65 17.51 -5.89
N GLU A 87 -3.32 16.35 -5.87
CA GLU A 87 -2.73 15.12 -5.30
C GLU A 87 -1.48 14.69 -6.09
N SER A 88 -1.46 14.87 -7.41
CA SER A 88 -0.29 14.55 -8.21
C SER A 88 0.90 15.47 -7.87
N ILE A 89 0.66 16.77 -7.72
CA ILE A 89 1.68 17.75 -7.33
C ILE A 89 2.20 17.46 -5.91
N GLU A 90 1.31 17.15 -4.97
CA GLU A 90 1.68 16.80 -3.60
C GLU A 90 2.55 15.54 -3.58
N LEU A 91 2.14 14.47 -4.27
CA LEU A 91 2.92 13.24 -4.38
C LEU A 91 4.30 13.49 -5.01
N ILE A 92 4.36 14.31 -6.05
CA ILE A 92 5.63 14.69 -6.69
C ILE A 92 6.55 15.39 -5.68
N ASN A 93 6.02 16.33 -4.92
CA ASN A 93 6.79 17.06 -3.90
C ASN A 93 7.28 16.14 -2.77
N HIS A 94 6.46 15.18 -2.34
CA HIS A 94 6.83 14.16 -1.36
C HIS A 94 7.92 13.19 -1.85
N ILE A 95 8.13 13.06 -3.16
CA ILE A 95 9.22 12.24 -3.71
C ILE A 95 10.46 13.09 -3.98
N GLN A 96 10.29 14.21 -4.66
CA GLN A 96 11.39 15.00 -5.19
C GLN A 96 12.27 15.59 -4.09
N LYS A 97 11.67 16.12 -3.02
CA LYS A 97 12.40 16.79 -1.94
C LYS A 97 13.19 15.80 -1.07
N PRO A 98 12.57 14.77 -0.47
CA PRO A 98 13.27 13.88 0.46
C PRO A 98 14.02 12.71 -0.18
N PHE A 99 13.61 12.24 -1.37
CA PHE A 99 14.12 10.97 -1.92
C PHE A 99 14.93 11.13 -3.19
N SER A 100 14.52 11.98 -4.13
CA SER A 100 15.15 12.02 -5.46
C SER A 100 15.05 13.40 -6.10
N PRO A 101 16.10 14.23 -6.01
CA PRO A 101 16.13 15.53 -6.67
C PRO A 101 16.06 15.46 -8.20
N THR A 102 16.47 14.31 -8.77
CA THR A 102 16.40 14.01 -10.20
C THR A 102 14.98 13.73 -10.65
N PHE A 103 14.12 13.16 -9.81
CA PHE A 103 12.71 12.96 -10.12
C PHE A 103 11.98 14.30 -10.27
N LYS A 104 11.29 14.50 -11.40
CA LYS A 104 10.55 15.74 -11.69
C LYS A 104 9.05 15.54 -11.73
N SER A 105 8.59 14.46 -12.33
CA SER A 105 7.16 14.16 -12.40
C SER A 105 6.91 12.72 -12.82
N PHE A 106 5.65 12.30 -12.69
CA PHE A 106 5.15 11.12 -13.37
C PHE A 106 4.03 11.52 -14.33
N GLU A 107 3.83 10.72 -15.37
CA GLU A 107 2.75 10.88 -16.33
C GLU A 107 2.04 9.57 -16.55
N THR A 108 0.72 9.64 -16.69
CA THR A 108 -0.08 8.48 -17.09
C THR A 108 -0.72 8.72 -18.44
N ARG A 109 -0.62 7.75 -19.36
CA ARG A 109 -1.25 7.82 -20.68
C ARG A 109 -2.27 6.72 -20.88
N ALA A 110 -3.48 7.11 -21.24
CA ALA A 110 -4.53 6.19 -21.67
C ALA A 110 -4.22 5.61 -23.06
N LYS A 111 -4.52 4.33 -23.25
CA LYS A 111 -4.44 3.62 -24.53
C LYS A 111 -5.79 2.98 -24.88
N PHE A 112 -5.87 2.47 -26.11
CA PHE A 112 -6.99 1.69 -26.60
C PHE A 112 -7.40 0.59 -25.59
N ARG A 113 -8.71 0.41 -25.39
CA ARG A 113 -9.31 -0.53 -24.41
C ARG A 113 -9.01 -0.24 -22.93
N GLY A 114 -8.80 1.03 -22.58
CA GLY A 114 -8.74 1.49 -21.18
C GLY A 114 -7.42 1.24 -20.46
N TRP A 115 -6.41 0.66 -21.13
CA TRP A 115 -5.10 0.45 -20.53
C TRP A 115 -4.41 1.77 -20.20
N LYS A 116 -3.83 1.88 -19.00
CA LYS A 116 -3.00 3.01 -18.59
C LYS A 116 -1.53 2.60 -18.57
N LYS A 117 -0.65 3.49 -19.06
CA LYS A 117 0.81 3.39 -18.94
C LYS A 117 1.30 4.45 -17.97
N LEU A 118 2.28 4.10 -17.15
CA LEU A 118 3.04 5.02 -16.32
C LEU A 118 4.38 5.35 -16.97
N PHE A 119 4.73 6.64 -16.96
CA PHE A 119 6.03 7.17 -17.30
C PHE A 119 6.54 8.02 -16.14
N VAL A 120 7.84 8.03 -15.95
CA VAL A 120 8.54 8.87 -14.98
C VAL A 120 9.48 9.79 -15.76
N ASN A 121 9.52 11.05 -15.36
CA ASN A 121 10.39 12.06 -15.92
C ASN A 121 11.48 12.40 -14.90
N GLU A 122 12.73 12.17 -15.29
CA GLU A 122 13.92 12.45 -14.48
C GLU A 122 14.83 13.43 -15.19
N GLN A 123 15.39 14.39 -14.45
CA GLN A 123 16.30 15.40 -14.94
C GLN A 123 17.59 15.34 -14.14
N PHE A 124 18.67 14.94 -14.80
CA PHE A 124 20.00 14.88 -14.20
C PHE A 124 20.70 16.24 -14.33
N PRO A 125 21.65 16.59 -13.44
CA PRO A 125 22.27 17.92 -13.40
C PRO A 125 22.85 18.42 -14.73
N GLU A 126 23.41 17.52 -15.53
CA GLU A 126 24.03 17.81 -16.83
C GLU A 126 23.30 17.15 -18.00
N GLY A 127 22.14 16.53 -17.74
CA GLY A 127 21.39 15.76 -18.73
C GLY A 127 20.23 16.53 -19.35
N GLU A 128 19.53 15.88 -20.28
CA GLU A 128 18.19 16.30 -20.70
C GLU A 128 17.13 15.66 -19.81
N LEU A 129 15.87 16.08 -19.97
CA LEU A 129 14.74 15.44 -19.33
C LEU A 129 14.53 14.05 -19.93
N ILE A 130 14.79 13.01 -19.14
CA ILE A 130 14.65 11.62 -19.55
C ILE A 130 13.26 11.12 -19.16
N ARG A 131 12.53 10.63 -20.17
CA ARG A 131 11.20 10.05 -20.01
C ARG A 131 11.25 8.53 -20.08
N THR A 132 11.03 7.88 -18.96
CA THR A 132 11.19 6.42 -18.78
C THR A 132 9.83 5.74 -18.57
N GLU A 133 9.48 4.73 -19.39
CA GLU A 133 8.27 3.91 -19.11
C GLU A 133 8.52 3.06 -17.84
N ALA A 134 7.49 2.89 -17.00
CA ALA A 134 7.59 2.19 -15.70
C ALA A 134 8.36 0.86 -15.73
N LYS A 135 8.29 0.10 -16.83
CA LYS A 135 9.07 -1.14 -17.04
C LYS A 135 10.59 -0.98 -16.88
N HIS A 136 11.12 0.23 -17.03
CA HIS A 136 12.53 0.56 -16.92
C HIS A 136 12.85 1.48 -15.73
N VAL A 137 11.84 1.83 -14.93
CA VAL A 137 12.02 2.62 -13.70
C VAL A 137 12.59 1.73 -12.59
N SER A 138 13.39 2.33 -11.70
CA SER A 138 13.97 1.65 -10.54
C SER A 138 12.89 1.11 -9.60
N ASP A 139 13.17 -0.03 -8.98
CA ASP A 139 12.24 -0.70 -8.06
C ASP A 139 11.90 0.21 -6.87
N GLY A 140 12.91 0.84 -6.27
CA GLY A 140 12.73 1.76 -5.14
C GLY A 140 11.84 2.95 -5.47
N LEU A 141 11.94 3.55 -6.67
CA LEU A 141 11.06 4.66 -7.04
C LEU A 141 9.62 4.21 -7.24
N LEU A 142 9.39 3.03 -7.82
CA LEU A 142 8.04 2.46 -7.95
C LEU A 142 7.43 2.17 -6.57
N ARG A 143 8.22 1.65 -5.63
CA ARG A 143 7.82 1.42 -4.24
C ARG A 143 7.50 2.72 -3.52
N LEU A 144 8.34 3.75 -3.65
CA LEU A 144 8.07 5.07 -3.08
C LEU A 144 6.78 5.68 -3.65
N LEU A 145 6.56 5.59 -4.96
CA LEU A 145 5.29 6.01 -5.58
C LEU A 145 4.10 5.26 -4.97
N ALA A 146 4.20 3.94 -4.82
CA ALA A 146 3.14 3.14 -4.21
C ALA A 146 2.87 3.53 -2.75
N ILE A 147 3.89 3.55 -1.90
CA ILE A 147 3.77 3.83 -0.46
C ILE A 147 3.24 5.24 -0.23
N LEU A 148 3.88 6.25 -0.81
CA LEU A 148 3.53 7.65 -0.57
C LEU A 148 2.15 7.99 -1.14
N SER A 149 1.78 7.42 -2.29
CA SER A 149 0.44 7.63 -2.84
C SER A 149 -0.66 6.97 -1.98
N GLN A 150 -0.35 5.86 -1.31
CA GLN A 150 -1.26 5.20 -0.37
C GLN A 150 -1.35 5.94 0.96
N MET A 151 -0.26 6.57 1.40
CA MET A 151 -0.28 7.51 2.54
C MET A 151 -1.24 8.68 2.32
N MET A 152 -1.47 9.11 1.08
CA MET A 152 -2.38 10.22 0.75
C MET A 152 -3.86 9.80 0.66
N THR A 153 -4.16 8.50 0.67
CA THR A 153 -5.55 8.00 0.63
C THR A 153 -6.29 8.24 1.94
N SER A 154 -7.61 8.04 1.93
CA SER A 154 -8.47 8.07 3.12
C SER A 154 -8.35 6.83 4.02
N HIS A 155 -7.50 5.86 3.69
CA HIS A 155 -7.26 4.69 4.55
C HIS A 155 -6.69 5.12 5.90
N THR A 156 -7.33 4.66 6.97
CA THR A 156 -6.95 5.00 8.36
C THR A 156 -5.88 4.06 8.90
N VAL A 157 -5.77 2.86 8.32
CA VAL A 157 -4.75 1.86 8.68
C VAL A 157 -4.05 1.37 7.42
N LEU A 158 -2.72 1.49 7.36
CA LEU A 158 -1.89 0.99 6.27
C LEU A 158 -0.93 -0.07 6.80
N LEU A 159 -0.85 -1.21 6.11
CA LEU A 159 0.10 -2.28 6.39
C LEU A 159 1.07 -2.36 5.21
N PHE A 160 2.36 -2.23 5.47
CA PHE A 160 3.41 -2.37 4.45
C PHE A 160 4.39 -3.46 4.86
N ASP A 161 4.62 -4.41 3.96
CA ASP A 161 5.61 -5.47 4.17
C ASP A 161 6.97 -5.08 3.57
N GLU A 162 8.06 -5.33 4.31
CA GLU A 162 9.45 -5.12 3.88
C GLU A 162 9.67 -3.74 3.22
N ILE A 163 9.39 -2.67 3.96
CA ILE A 163 9.42 -1.30 3.40
C ILE A 163 10.78 -0.89 2.85
N GLU A 164 11.86 -1.47 3.37
CA GLU A 164 13.23 -1.19 2.97
C GLU A 164 13.61 -1.80 1.62
N ASP A 165 12.90 -2.84 1.18
CA ASP A 165 13.33 -3.65 0.05
C ASP A 165 13.37 -2.82 -1.24
N GLY A 166 14.48 -2.90 -1.97
CA GLY A 166 14.67 -2.16 -3.22
C GLY A 166 14.81 -0.64 -3.08
N ILE A 167 14.76 -0.09 -1.87
CA ILE A 167 15.03 1.32 -1.55
C ILE A 167 16.49 1.43 -1.07
N ASN A 168 17.18 2.50 -1.46
CA ASN A 168 18.53 2.77 -0.97
C ASN A 168 18.50 3.04 0.54
N SER A 169 19.41 2.44 1.32
CA SER A 169 19.48 2.59 2.78
C SER A 169 19.50 4.05 3.26
N GLU A 170 20.17 4.95 2.54
CA GLU A 170 20.20 6.40 2.85
C GLU A 170 18.81 7.07 2.80
N ARG A 171 17.87 6.43 2.11
CA ARG A 171 16.49 6.92 1.95
C ARG A 171 15.51 6.21 2.88
N VAL A 172 15.88 5.08 3.48
CA VAL A 172 14.98 4.31 4.34
C VAL A 172 14.67 5.08 5.62
N GLU A 173 15.66 5.78 6.20
CA GLU A 173 15.46 6.66 7.36
C GLU A 173 14.35 7.69 7.10
N THR A 174 14.48 8.45 6.01
CA THR A 174 13.48 9.45 5.62
C THR A 174 12.10 8.84 5.38
N LEU A 175 12.03 7.62 4.85
CA LEU A 175 10.77 6.91 4.68
C LEU A 175 10.15 6.55 6.03
N VAL A 176 10.95 6.04 6.97
CA VAL A 176 10.50 5.70 8.32
C VAL A 176 9.98 6.95 9.05
N ASP A 177 10.68 8.08 8.96
CA ASP A 177 10.24 9.35 9.55
C ASP A 177 8.87 9.79 9.02
N LEU A 178 8.66 9.70 7.71
CA LEU A 178 7.37 10.02 7.09
C LEU A 178 6.26 9.06 7.53
N LEU A 179 6.56 7.77 7.69
CA LEU A 179 5.58 6.76 8.12
C LEU A 179 5.22 6.92 9.60
N VAL A 180 6.18 7.24 10.46
CA VAL A 180 5.97 7.45 11.91
C VAL A 180 5.16 8.73 12.18
N THR A 181 5.36 9.77 11.38
CA THR A 181 4.66 11.06 11.54
C THR A 181 3.33 11.12 10.79
N ALA A 182 2.95 10.07 10.05
CA ALA A 182 1.72 10.04 9.29
C ALA A 182 0.48 10.16 10.21
N PRO A 183 -0.55 10.94 9.84
CA PRO A 183 -1.77 11.11 10.64
C PRO A 183 -2.72 9.90 10.51
N LYS A 184 -2.16 8.69 10.46
CA LYS A 184 -2.87 7.41 10.29
C LYS A 184 -2.07 6.29 10.94
N GLN A 185 -2.72 5.17 11.26
CA GLN A 185 -2.03 4.03 11.82
C GLN A 185 -1.24 3.32 10.71
N VAL A 186 0.07 3.27 10.83
CA VAL A 186 0.94 2.55 9.89
C VAL A 186 1.56 1.37 10.62
N ILE A 187 1.43 0.18 10.03
CA ILE A 187 2.05 -1.05 10.50
C ILE A 187 3.05 -1.45 9.43
N ILE A 188 4.31 -1.61 9.82
CA ILE A 188 5.37 -2.05 8.92
C ILE A 188 5.94 -3.38 9.41
N THR A 189 6.39 -4.20 8.47
CA THR A 189 7.32 -5.29 8.77
C THR A 189 8.68 -4.95 8.19
N THR A 190 9.72 -5.53 8.79
CA THR A 190 11.09 -5.35 8.36
C THR A 190 11.94 -6.52 8.84
N HIS A 191 12.92 -6.90 8.03
CA HIS A 191 13.99 -7.81 8.44
C HIS A 191 15.26 -7.04 8.83
N SER A 192 15.30 -5.74 8.56
CA SER A 192 16.43 -4.88 8.84
C SER A 192 16.39 -4.33 10.28
N PRO A 193 17.31 -4.75 11.18
CA PRO A 193 17.38 -4.19 12.52
C PRO A 193 17.76 -2.70 12.51
N MET A 194 18.31 -2.20 11.40
CA MET A 194 18.68 -0.80 11.22
C MET A 194 17.48 0.14 11.35
N ILE A 195 16.27 -0.30 10.96
CA ILE A 195 15.06 0.53 11.09
C ILE A 195 14.79 0.94 12.54
N LEU A 196 15.18 0.10 13.51
CA LEU A 196 15.05 0.45 14.93
C LEU A 196 15.89 1.66 15.33
N ASN A 197 17.00 1.92 14.63
CA ASN A 197 17.86 3.06 14.90
C ASN A 197 17.26 4.40 14.43
N TYR A 198 16.22 4.35 13.60
CA TYR A 198 15.52 5.54 13.09
C TYR A 198 14.30 5.91 13.94
N ILE A 199 13.95 5.08 14.92
CA ILE A 199 12.78 5.30 15.77
C ILE A 199 13.29 5.69 17.16
N GLU A 200 12.74 6.78 17.71
CA GLU A 200 13.05 7.20 19.08
C GLU A 200 12.78 6.07 20.08
N ASP A 201 13.66 5.89 21.07
CA ASP A 201 13.61 4.78 22.03
C ASP A 201 12.24 4.60 22.71
N GLU A 202 11.60 5.70 23.11
CA GLU A 202 10.28 5.66 23.77
C GLU A 202 9.20 5.16 22.80
N ARG A 203 9.20 5.65 21.56
CA ARG A 203 8.32 5.14 20.50
C ARG A 203 8.60 3.68 20.20
N ALA A 204 9.87 3.29 20.14
CA ALA A 204 10.27 1.91 19.84
C ALA A 204 9.77 0.95 20.92
N LYS A 205 9.87 1.31 22.21
CA LYS A 205 9.35 0.49 23.33
C LYS A 205 7.84 0.24 23.22
N GLU A 206 7.08 1.23 22.77
CA GLU A 206 5.62 1.17 22.65
C GLU A 206 5.14 0.43 21.38
N SER A 207 5.87 0.56 20.28
CA SER A 207 5.39 0.17 18.95
C SER A 207 6.07 -1.07 18.37
N VAL A 208 7.28 -1.43 18.80
CA VAL A 208 8.05 -2.52 18.20
C VAL A 208 7.62 -3.87 18.76
N ILE A 209 7.24 -4.77 17.86
CA ILE A 209 6.88 -6.16 18.15
C ILE A 209 7.87 -7.09 17.46
N LEU A 210 8.67 -7.80 18.24
CA LEU A 210 9.58 -8.83 17.76
C LEU A 210 8.82 -10.14 17.52
N ALA A 211 8.79 -10.58 16.26
CA ALA A 211 8.33 -11.91 15.90
C ALA A 211 9.51 -12.90 15.87
N TYR A 212 9.41 -14.02 16.58
CA TYR A 212 10.46 -15.04 16.63
C TYR A 212 9.89 -16.45 16.76
N ARG A 213 10.67 -17.46 16.38
CA ARG A 213 10.32 -18.88 16.55
C ARG A 213 10.96 -19.43 17.82
N ASN A 214 10.16 -20.03 18.71
CA ASN A 214 10.69 -20.61 19.94
C ASN A 214 11.33 -22.00 19.69
N LYS A 215 11.97 -22.57 20.72
CA LYS A 215 12.62 -23.90 20.64
C LYS A 215 11.68 -25.06 20.24
N ARG A 216 10.36 -24.86 20.33
CA ARG A 216 9.34 -25.84 19.92
C ARG A 216 8.85 -25.61 18.48
N GLY A 217 9.46 -24.69 17.74
CA GLY A 217 9.09 -24.37 16.37
C GLY A 217 7.88 -23.44 16.22
N ALA A 218 7.30 -22.94 17.33
CA ALA A 218 6.12 -22.09 17.30
C ALA A 218 6.47 -20.60 17.23
N THR A 219 5.74 -19.83 16.42
CA THR A 219 5.86 -18.37 16.35
C THR A 219 5.39 -17.71 17.64
N ARG A 220 6.13 -16.72 18.11
CA ARG A 220 5.87 -15.90 19.30
C ARG A 220 6.12 -14.44 18.96
N LEU A 221 5.38 -13.57 19.64
CA LEU A 221 5.51 -12.12 19.54
C LEU A 221 5.94 -11.58 20.90
N LYS A 222 6.87 -10.63 20.93
CA LYS A 222 7.30 -9.93 22.15
C LYS A 222 7.42 -8.43 21.87
N GLY A 223 6.75 -7.60 22.67
CA GLY A 223 6.92 -6.14 22.61
C GLY A 223 8.26 -5.73 23.22
N LEU A 224 8.93 -4.74 22.63
CA LEU A 224 10.26 -4.30 23.08
C LEU A 224 10.24 -3.70 24.49
N GLY A 225 9.20 -2.92 24.83
CA GLY A 225 9.04 -2.28 26.15
C GLY A 225 8.39 -3.14 27.24
N LYS A 226 8.03 -4.40 26.97
CA LYS A 226 7.42 -5.31 27.96
C LYS A 226 8.48 -6.33 28.42
N SER A 227 9.19 -6.00 29.49
CA SER A 227 10.04 -6.91 30.27
C SER A 227 9.19 -7.75 31.23
#